data_AF-A0A7C3GNV1-F1
#
_entry.id   AF-A0A7C3GNV1-F1
#
_cell.length_a   1.000
_cell.length_b   1.000
_cell.length_c   1.000
_cell.angle_alpha   90.00
_cell.angle_beta   90.00
_cell.angle_gamma   90.00
#
_symmetry.space_group_name_H-M   'P 1'
#
loop_
_entity.id
_entity.type
_entity.pdbx_description
1 polymer ?
#
loop_
_entity_poly.entity_id
_entity_poly.type
_entity_poly.pdbx_seq_one_letter_code
_entity_poly.pdbx_strand_id
1 'polypeptide(L)'
;MGKTGWVLLLLAGASASNALASGFDEWRRQNQSEFQAFKDARDKAFLDMLTRQWQEMKMLRGMVRDATPKPAEIPVAPKPDEPSPAAVPGPPRPEPGVPEPELAAPKAPAPHRPAPDLVPPKTPAPPPQRDRPGPPPAPVITERPRPPAPAPALPGQEQSVVFFGHRLRFQVPADVRLTLPPERPMDETVISAAWEALSRSDYEPLVRQLDAQAKPLELGDWARVQLTYGVSGVIAPDSDNERLLMTWFLLAKQGFDARIAFDKKSVYLLLPAQQQLYETTYFRLDGINYYLARLNPKAAPPRRVFTYDGHYPEADQRLDMRFARTVKTAAKVGERKVSFTFKGRRYTLTLPYNAYLIDFYATYPQLDLPLYFAAEPGVDSRQALVTQLRPLLQGRSEKEAVDFLLRFVQTAFKYETDDRQFGEENYLLPDETIYYAFSDCEDRAVMFAWLVRKLLGLEVVGLSYPGHVATAVAFKTRVAGDSVTYKGKTYVIADPTYINANAGMAMPATRGQSPKVVPTL
;
A
#
# COMPACT_ATOMS: atom_id res chain seq x y z
N MET A 1 -85.68 -9.70 -28.23
CA MET A 1 -84.88 -9.53 -29.47
C MET A 1 -83.87 -8.44 -29.15
N GLY A 2 -82.54 -8.58 -29.20
CA GLY A 2 -81.66 -9.64 -29.71
C GLY A 2 -80.31 -9.68 -28.97
N LYS A 3 -79.54 -10.73 -29.29
CA LYS A 3 -78.18 -11.08 -28.85
C LYS A 3 -77.13 -10.29 -29.65
N THR A 4 -75.94 -10.01 -29.10
CA THR A 4 -74.58 -10.46 -29.56
C THR A 4 -73.42 -9.55 -29.11
N GLY A 5 -72.27 -10.17 -28.78
CA GLY A 5 -70.95 -9.58 -28.52
C GLY A 5 -70.74 -9.28 -27.04
N TRP A 6 -69.85 -9.91 -26.27
CA TRP A 6 -68.41 -10.07 -26.46
C TRP A 6 -67.89 -11.26 -25.62
N VAL A 7 -67.30 -12.28 -26.25
CA VAL A 7 -66.39 -13.24 -25.60
C VAL A 7 -65.23 -13.47 -26.55
N LEU A 8 -64.17 -12.67 -26.44
CA LEU A 8 -62.85 -12.95 -27.02
C LEU A 8 -61.85 -11.84 -26.61
N LEU A 9 -61.42 -11.82 -25.34
CA LEU A 9 -60.22 -11.04 -24.94
C LEU A 9 -59.68 -11.42 -23.55
N LEU A 10 -59.63 -12.71 -23.21
CA LEU A 10 -58.97 -13.18 -21.97
C LEU A 10 -57.93 -14.30 -22.20
N LEU A 11 -57.56 -14.59 -23.45
CA LEU A 11 -56.49 -15.55 -23.78
C LEU A 11 -55.22 -14.90 -24.38
N ALA A 12 -55.19 -13.59 -24.60
CA ALA A 12 -54.01 -12.91 -25.16
C ALA A 12 -53.05 -12.31 -24.09
N GLY A 13 -53.52 -12.14 -22.85
CA GLY A 13 -52.73 -11.49 -21.77
C GLY A 13 -51.77 -12.42 -21.01
N ALA A 14 -52.06 -13.72 -20.96
CA ALA A 14 -51.18 -14.69 -20.30
C ALA A 14 -49.99 -15.12 -21.21
N SER A 15 -50.19 -15.09 -22.52
CA SER A 15 -49.17 -15.49 -23.51
C SER A 15 -48.09 -14.42 -23.71
N ALA A 16 -48.42 -13.14 -23.58
CA ALA A 16 -47.46 -12.03 -23.73
C ALA A 16 -46.48 -11.90 -22.55
N SER A 17 -46.94 -12.18 -21.32
CA SER A 17 -46.11 -12.16 -20.11
C SER A 17 -45.11 -13.32 -20.07
N ASN A 18 -45.53 -14.51 -20.54
CA ASN A 18 -44.63 -15.66 -20.70
C ASN A 18 -43.64 -15.47 -21.86
N ALA A 19 -44.04 -14.80 -22.95
CA ALA A 19 -43.16 -14.53 -24.10
C ALA A 19 -42.07 -13.48 -23.81
N LEU A 20 -42.35 -12.48 -22.96
CA LEU A 20 -41.36 -11.49 -22.52
C LEU A 20 -40.41 -12.07 -21.46
N ALA A 21 -40.90 -12.94 -20.57
CA ALA A 21 -40.06 -13.68 -19.62
C ALA A 21 -39.18 -14.73 -20.33
N SER A 22 -39.74 -15.48 -21.29
CA SER A 22 -38.98 -16.42 -22.11
C SER A 22 -37.97 -15.69 -23.00
N GLY A 23 -38.34 -14.55 -23.61
CA GLY A 23 -37.42 -13.73 -24.41
C GLY A 23 -36.28 -13.14 -23.58
N PHE A 24 -36.52 -12.74 -22.33
CA PHE A 24 -35.47 -12.27 -21.42
C PHE A 24 -34.57 -13.41 -20.91
N ASP A 25 -35.13 -14.59 -20.62
CA ASP A 25 -34.35 -15.76 -20.22
C ASP A 25 -33.56 -16.35 -21.40
N GLU A 26 -34.10 -16.34 -22.61
CA GLU A 26 -33.38 -16.68 -23.86
C GLU A 26 -32.29 -15.67 -24.15
N TRP A 27 -32.56 -14.36 -24.05
CA TRP A 27 -31.54 -13.32 -24.12
C TRP A 27 -30.47 -13.54 -23.07
N ARG A 28 -30.82 -13.81 -21.80
CA ARG A 28 -29.84 -14.07 -20.73
C ARG A 28 -29.00 -15.31 -21.02
N ARG A 29 -29.61 -16.42 -21.46
CA ARG A 29 -28.91 -17.66 -21.82
C ARG A 29 -28.01 -17.48 -23.03
N GLN A 30 -28.49 -16.79 -24.06
CA GLN A 30 -27.73 -16.48 -25.26
C GLN A 30 -26.53 -15.59 -24.92
N ASN A 31 -26.74 -14.49 -24.20
CA ASN A 31 -25.65 -13.61 -23.74
C ASN A 31 -24.67 -14.37 -22.83
N GLN A 32 -25.16 -15.28 -21.97
CA GLN A 32 -24.30 -16.13 -21.14
C GLN A 32 -23.50 -17.13 -21.99
N SER A 33 -24.10 -17.70 -23.04
CA SER A 33 -23.42 -18.63 -23.95
C SER A 33 -22.41 -17.94 -24.86
N GLU A 34 -22.73 -16.75 -25.37
CA GLU A 34 -21.83 -15.91 -26.16
C GLU A 34 -20.67 -15.42 -25.29
N PHE A 35 -20.95 -15.00 -24.05
CA PHE A 35 -19.93 -14.66 -23.07
C PHE A 35 -19.02 -15.84 -22.72
N GLN A 36 -19.59 -17.04 -22.52
CA GLN A 36 -18.80 -18.25 -22.29
C GLN A 36 -17.92 -18.58 -23.50
N ALA A 37 -18.49 -18.60 -24.71
CA ALA A 37 -17.76 -18.86 -25.93
C ALA A 37 -16.64 -17.84 -26.18
N PHE A 38 -16.86 -16.57 -25.85
CA PHE A 38 -15.86 -15.52 -25.93
C PHE A 38 -14.70 -15.77 -24.96
N LYS A 39 -14.98 -16.12 -23.70
CA LYS A 39 -13.94 -16.52 -22.73
C LYS A 39 -13.16 -17.72 -23.22
N ASP A 40 -13.85 -18.77 -23.67
CA ASP A 40 -13.23 -20.00 -24.17
C ASP A 40 -12.32 -19.70 -25.37
N ALA A 41 -12.73 -18.78 -26.25
CA ALA A 41 -11.91 -18.32 -27.37
C ALA A 41 -10.64 -17.58 -26.91
N ARG A 42 -10.74 -16.71 -25.90
CA ARG A 42 -9.57 -16.00 -25.32
C ARG A 42 -8.60 -16.97 -24.65
N ASP A 43 -9.12 -17.88 -23.83
CA ASP A 43 -8.33 -18.91 -23.17
C ASP A 43 -7.65 -19.84 -24.18
N LYS A 44 -8.38 -20.24 -25.23
CA LYS A 44 -7.81 -21.04 -26.31
C LYS A 44 -6.72 -20.29 -27.07
N ALA A 45 -6.93 -19.03 -27.44
CA ALA A 45 -5.93 -18.24 -28.15
C ALA A 45 -4.65 -18.06 -27.31
N PHE A 46 -4.81 -17.82 -26.01
CA PHE A 46 -3.67 -17.69 -25.11
C PHE A 46 -2.96 -19.02 -24.87
N LEU A 47 -3.70 -20.13 -24.74
CA LEU A 47 -3.12 -21.47 -24.65
C LEU A 47 -2.34 -21.85 -25.91
N ASP A 48 -2.87 -21.54 -27.09
CA ASP A 48 -2.18 -21.76 -28.38
C ASP A 48 -0.86 -20.96 -28.45
N MET A 49 -0.80 -19.78 -27.84
CA MET A 49 0.42 -18.98 -27.71
C MET A 49 1.42 -19.63 -26.73
N LEU A 50 0.96 -19.99 -25.53
CA LEU A 50 1.78 -20.64 -24.49
C LEU A 50 2.38 -21.97 -24.95
N THR A 51 1.80 -22.65 -25.92
CA THR A 51 2.37 -23.92 -26.44
C THR A 51 3.46 -23.71 -27.51
N ARG A 52 3.63 -22.49 -28.03
CA ARG A 52 4.45 -22.24 -29.23
C ARG A 52 5.50 -21.14 -29.08
N GLN A 53 5.30 -20.20 -28.18
CA GLN A 53 6.08 -18.97 -28.13
C GLN A 53 6.81 -18.86 -26.80
N TRP A 54 8.07 -19.29 -26.77
CA TRP A 54 8.97 -19.04 -25.64
C TRP A 54 10.34 -18.66 -26.16
N GLN A 55 10.97 -17.71 -25.50
CA GLN A 55 12.30 -17.25 -25.80
C GLN A 55 13.12 -17.13 -24.52
N GLU A 56 14.39 -17.49 -24.63
CA GLU A 56 15.34 -17.30 -23.55
C GLU A 56 15.65 -15.82 -23.39
N MET A 57 15.42 -15.31 -22.18
CA MET A 57 15.68 -13.92 -21.83
C MET A 57 16.73 -13.80 -20.74
N LYS A 58 17.58 -12.79 -20.91
CA LYS A 58 18.55 -12.39 -19.89
C LYS A 58 17.90 -11.36 -18.97
N MET A 59 18.07 -11.62 -17.68
CA MET A 59 17.64 -10.74 -16.63
C MET A 59 18.43 -9.42 -16.66
N LEU A 60 17.73 -8.30 -16.55
CA LEU A 60 18.33 -6.97 -16.36
C LEU A 60 18.31 -6.61 -14.88
N ARG A 61 19.41 -6.02 -14.39
CA ARG A 61 19.49 -5.53 -13.02
C ARG A 61 18.62 -4.28 -12.87
N GLY A 62 18.05 -4.12 -11.68
CA GLY A 62 17.34 -2.90 -11.30
C GLY A 62 18.24 -1.68 -11.46
N MET A 63 17.62 -0.55 -11.78
CA MET A 63 18.34 0.72 -11.82
C MET A 63 18.64 1.15 -10.38
N VAL A 64 19.89 1.58 -10.15
CA VAL A 64 20.28 2.29 -8.93
C VAL A 64 19.87 3.74 -9.11
N ARG A 65 19.10 4.29 -8.17
CA ARG A 65 18.61 5.67 -8.26
C ARG A 65 19.72 6.71 -8.10
N ASP A 66 20.50 6.57 -7.04
CA ASP A 66 21.66 7.41 -6.73
C ASP A 66 22.75 6.52 -6.15
N ALA A 67 23.89 6.46 -6.84
CA ALA A 67 25.04 5.67 -6.39
C ALA A 67 26.01 6.49 -5.52
N THR A 68 25.71 7.77 -5.30
CA THR A 68 26.54 8.66 -4.49
C THR A 68 26.33 8.33 -3.01
N PRO A 69 27.38 7.98 -2.26
CA PRO A 69 27.24 7.66 -0.85
C PRO A 69 26.67 8.84 -0.05
N LYS A 70 25.67 8.55 0.80
CA LYS A 70 25.14 9.51 1.76
C LYS A 70 26.17 9.85 2.84
N PRO A 71 26.20 11.09 3.35
CA PRO A 71 27.10 11.46 4.44
C PRO A 71 26.79 10.65 5.70
N ALA A 72 27.82 10.03 6.29
CA ALA A 72 27.70 9.30 7.55
C ALA A 72 27.50 10.24 8.76
N GLU A 73 28.12 11.42 8.71
CA GLU A 73 27.96 12.48 9.70
C GLU A 73 27.31 13.68 9.05
N ILE A 74 26.25 14.17 9.69
CA ILE A 74 25.47 15.28 9.15
C ILE A 74 25.96 16.59 9.76
N PRO A 75 26.18 17.64 8.95
CA PRO A 75 26.66 18.90 9.47
C PRO A 75 25.66 19.51 10.45
N VAL A 76 26.21 20.28 11.39
CA VAL A 76 25.46 21.01 12.40
C VAL A 76 25.65 22.51 12.17
N ALA A 77 24.57 23.23 11.95
CA ALA A 77 24.58 24.67 11.81
C ALA A 77 24.95 25.33 13.16
N PRO A 78 25.64 26.49 13.12
CA PRO A 78 25.83 27.30 14.30
C PRO A 78 24.49 27.61 14.97
N LYS A 79 24.40 27.49 16.29
CA LYS A 79 23.22 27.94 17.02
C LYS A 79 23.13 29.46 16.85
N PRO A 80 21.96 30.04 16.55
CA PRO A 80 21.79 31.48 16.62
C PRO A 80 22.20 31.96 18.01
N ASP A 81 23.02 33.00 18.10
CA ASP A 81 23.42 33.59 19.39
C ASP A 81 22.15 33.92 20.19
N GLU A 82 21.90 33.16 21.25
CA GLU A 82 20.91 33.56 22.25
C GLU A 82 21.50 34.79 22.95
N PRO A 83 20.76 35.91 23.10
CA PRO A 83 21.24 37.01 23.91
C PRO A 83 21.50 36.49 25.32
N SER A 84 22.77 36.58 25.74
CA SER A 84 23.23 36.21 27.07
C SER A 84 22.28 36.80 28.12
N PRO A 85 21.67 35.99 29.00
CA PRO A 85 21.00 36.54 30.17
C PRO A 85 22.05 37.33 30.95
N ALA A 86 21.80 38.63 31.17
CA ALA A 86 22.58 39.40 32.11
C ALA A 86 22.62 38.66 33.45
N ALA A 87 23.81 38.53 34.02
CA ALA A 87 24.05 37.81 35.26
C ALA A 87 23.16 38.36 36.38
N VAL A 88 22.24 37.53 36.87
CA VAL A 88 21.63 37.70 38.20
C VAL A 88 22.38 36.74 39.13
N PRO A 89 22.87 37.19 40.30
CA PRO A 89 23.59 36.31 41.24
C PRO A 89 22.68 35.18 41.74
N GLY A 90 23.13 33.94 41.60
CA GLY A 90 22.38 32.75 42.02
C GLY A 90 22.45 32.47 43.53
N PRO A 91 21.43 31.81 44.12
CA PRO A 91 21.55 31.15 45.41
C PRO A 91 22.10 29.71 45.27
N PRO A 92 22.55 29.09 46.38
CA PRO A 92 23.60 28.07 46.36
C PRO A 92 23.14 26.65 45.98
N ARG A 93 24.15 25.90 45.53
CA ARG A 93 24.20 24.50 45.06
C ARG A 93 23.60 23.48 46.04
N PRO A 94 22.85 22.48 45.55
CA PRO A 94 22.77 21.16 46.18
C PRO A 94 23.80 20.19 45.57
N GLU A 95 24.31 19.32 46.42
CA GLU A 95 25.31 18.27 46.20
C GLU A 95 24.80 17.05 45.39
N PRO A 96 25.71 16.14 44.96
CA PRO A 96 25.53 15.28 43.78
C PRO A 96 24.82 13.96 44.09
N GLY A 97 24.02 13.46 43.14
CA GLY A 97 23.41 12.14 43.27
C GLY A 97 22.78 11.56 41.99
N VAL A 98 23.32 10.39 41.64
CA VAL A 98 22.75 9.27 40.85
C VAL A 98 22.99 9.28 39.33
N PRO A 99 23.68 8.25 38.77
CA PRO A 99 23.92 8.12 37.34
C PRO A 99 22.65 7.77 36.56
N GLU A 100 22.58 8.32 35.34
CA GLU A 100 21.54 8.11 34.33
C GLU A 100 21.49 6.63 33.90
N PRO A 101 20.31 5.98 33.85
CA PRO A 101 20.22 4.60 33.36
C PRO A 101 20.33 4.59 31.83
N GLU A 102 21.31 3.84 31.35
CA GLU A 102 21.52 3.51 29.94
C GLU A 102 20.29 2.75 29.40
N LEU A 103 19.48 3.41 28.57
CA LEU A 103 18.37 2.79 27.85
C LEU A 103 18.94 1.93 26.71
N ALA A 104 19.05 0.64 26.97
CA ALA A 104 19.36 -0.36 25.96
C ALA A 104 18.33 -0.31 24.81
N ALA A 105 18.83 -0.16 23.58
CA ALA A 105 18.04 -0.26 22.37
C ALA A 105 17.47 -1.67 22.21
N PRO A 106 16.17 -1.85 21.86
CA PRO A 106 15.66 -3.16 21.53
C PRO A 106 16.26 -3.63 20.19
N LYS A 107 16.92 -4.79 20.22
CA LYS A 107 17.34 -5.53 19.01
C LYS A 107 16.10 -6.03 18.25
N ALA A 108 16.20 -6.04 16.93
CA ALA A 108 15.17 -6.50 16.00
C ALA A 108 14.63 -7.91 16.35
N PRO A 109 13.30 -8.15 16.28
CA PRO A 109 12.76 -9.47 16.50
C PRO A 109 12.85 -10.33 15.23
N ALA A 110 13.46 -11.52 15.38
CA ALA A 110 13.32 -12.64 14.45
C ALA A 110 11.96 -13.36 14.67
N PRO A 111 11.49 -14.18 13.71
CA PRO A 111 10.06 -14.42 13.47
C PRO A 111 9.38 -15.34 14.50
N HIS A 112 8.14 -14.98 14.88
CA HIS A 112 7.31 -15.71 15.82
C HIS A 112 6.70 -16.99 15.23
N ARG A 113 6.76 -18.06 16.03
CA ARG A 113 6.00 -19.32 15.91
C ARG A 113 4.80 -19.24 16.87
N PRO A 114 3.60 -19.76 16.54
CA PRO A 114 2.39 -19.55 17.35
C PRO A 114 2.21 -20.60 18.46
N ALA A 115 1.52 -20.20 19.53
CA ALA A 115 1.07 -21.03 20.64
C ALA A 115 -0.28 -20.47 21.18
N PRO A 116 -1.13 -21.26 21.87
CA PRO A 116 -2.51 -21.51 21.43
C PRO A 116 -3.63 -20.95 22.33
N ASP A 117 -4.85 -21.22 21.85
CA ASP A 117 -6.22 -20.84 22.27
C ASP A 117 -6.51 -20.56 23.76
N LEU A 118 -7.30 -19.51 23.98
CA LEU A 118 -8.04 -19.27 25.22
C LEU A 118 -9.54 -19.12 24.95
N VAL A 119 -10.30 -19.88 25.73
CA VAL A 119 -11.76 -20.07 25.76
C VAL A 119 -12.51 -18.76 26.10
N PRO A 120 -13.69 -18.48 25.51
CA PRO A 120 -14.44 -17.26 25.81
C PRO A 120 -15.24 -17.36 27.14
N PRO A 121 -15.36 -16.27 27.93
CA PRO A 121 -16.15 -16.24 29.15
C PRO A 121 -17.66 -16.07 28.88
N LYS A 122 -18.46 -16.66 29.78
CA LYS A 122 -19.93 -16.71 29.77
C LYS A 122 -20.58 -15.39 30.21
N THR A 123 -21.72 -15.08 29.58
CA THR A 123 -22.59 -13.91 29.81
C THR A 123 -23.35 -13.97 31.14
N PRO A 124 -23.53 -12.86 31.89
CA PRO A 124 -24.41 -12.80 33.05
C PRO A 124 -25.90 -12.54 32.68
N ALA A 125 -26.80 -13.06 33.51
CA ALA A 125 -28.27 -13.03 33.38
C ALA A 125 -28.93 -11.66 33.70
N PRO A 126 -30.16 -11.38 33.21
CA PRO A 126 -30.85 -10.11 33.43
C PRO A 126 -31.70 -10.06 34.73
N PRO A 127 -31.94 -8.86 35.30
CA PRO A 127 -32.76 -8.65 36.51
C PRO A 127 -34.29 -8.59 36.24
N PRO A 128 -35.14 -8.69 37.29
CA PRO A 128 -36.55 -9.07 37.18
C PRO A 128 -37.53 -7.91 36.86
N GLN A 129 -38.68 -8.31 36.31
CA GLN A 129 -39.78 -7.49 35.81
C GLN A 129 -40.63 -6.85 36.94
N ARG A 130 -41.15 -5.65 36.68
CA ARG A 130 -42.23 -4.99 37.44
C ARG A 130 -43.46 -4.85 36.56
N ASP A 131 -44.61 -5.19 37.14
CA ASP A 131 -45.94 -5.12 36.54
C ASP A 131 -46.40 -3.70 36.20
N ARG A 132 -46.94 -3.53 34.98
CA ARG A 132 -47.72 -2.35 34.55
C ARG A 132 -48.70 -2.71 33.40
N PRO A 133 -49.76 -1.90 33.21
CA PRO A 133 -51.15 -2.35 33.00
C PRO A 133 -51.52 -2.84 31.58
N GLY A 134 -52.70 -3.46 31.50
CA GLY A 134 -53.24 -4.18 30.35
C GLY A 134 -53.47 -3.39 29.05
N PRO A 135 -53.67 -4.12 27.94
CA PRO A 135 -53.46 -3.61 26.59
C PRO A 135 -54.67 -2.86 25.98
N PRO A 136 -54.43 -1.83 25.15
CA PRO A 136 -55.44 -1.24 24.26
C PRO A 136 -55.73 -2.16 23.05
N PRO A 137 -56.86 -1.95 22.32
CA PRO A 137 -57.36 -2.87 21.30
C PRO A 137 -56.41 -3.06 20.11
N ALA A 138 -56.46 -4.26 19.54
CA ALA A 138 -55.53 -4.78 18.55
C ALA A 138 -55.48 -3.96 17.25
N PRO A 139 -54.28 -3.61 16.74
CA PRO A 139 -54.12 -3.16 15.37
C PRO A 139 -54.25 -4.35 14.41
N VAL A 140 -54.86 -4.07 13.24
CA VAL A 140 -54.95 -5.00 12.11
C VAL A 140 -53.55 -5.51 11.75
N ILE A 141 -53.35 -6.83 11.79
CA ILE A 141 -52.11 -7.49 11.41
C ILE A 141 -51.96 -7.37 9.89
N THR A 142 -51.22 -6.37 9.43
CA THR A 142 -50.51 -6.48 8.15
C THR A 142 -49.31 -7.40 8.40
N GLU A 143 -49.29 -8.56 7.74
CA GLU A 143 -48.15 -9.47 7.78
C GLU A 143 -46.85 -8.70 7.55
N ARG A 144 -45.92 -8.76 8.52
CA ARG A 144 -44.57 -8.25 8.28
C ARG A 144 -43.99 -9.02 7.08
N PRO A 145 -43.39 -8.35 6.09
CA PRO A 145 -42.66 -9.04 5.05
C PRO A 145 -41.68 -10.00 5.71
N ARG A 146 -41.73 -11.28 5.33
CA ARG A 146 -40.73 -12.26 5.76
C ARG A 146 -39.35 -11.66 5.47
N PRO A 147 -38.37 -11.78 6.39
CA PRO A 147 -37.00 -11.44 6.06
C PRO A 147 -36.64 -12.18 4.76
N PRO A 148 -35.97 -11.52 3.80
CA PRO A 148 -35.56 -12.18 2.57
C PRO A 148 -34.82 -13.46 2.95
N ALA A 149 -35.14 -14.56 2.25
CA ALA A 149 -34.46 -15.82 2.45
C ALA A 149 -32.93 -15.55 2.44
N PRO A 150 -32.15 -16.15 3.36
CA PRO A 150 -30.71 -15.99 3.33
C PRO A 150 -30.22 -16.28 1.92
N ALA A 151 -29.39 -15.39 1.38
CA ALA A 151 -28.83 -15.55 0.05
C ALA A 151 -28.27 -16.98 -0.06
N PRO A 152 -28.46 -17.68 -1.20
CA PRO A 152 -27.92 -19.02 -1.38
C PRO A 152 -26.44 -19.02 -1.00
N ALA A 153 -26.02 -19.98 -0.17
CA ALA A 153 -24.61 -20.14 0.14
C ALA A 153 -23.85 -20.29 -1.19
N LEU A 154 -22.83 -19.46 -1.39
CA LEU A 154 -21.99 -19.59 -2.58
C LEU A 154 -21.35 -21.00 -2.55
N PRO A 155 -21.41 -21.77 -3.65
CA PRO A 155 -20.76 -23.07 -3.71
C PRO A 155 -19.24 -22.91 -3.57
N GLY A 156 -18.60 -23.80 -2.82
CA GLY A 156 -17.14 -23.80 -2.59
C GLY A 156 -16.74 -24.23 -1.19
N GLN A 157 -15.44 -24.43 -0.98
CA GLN A 157 -14.82 -24.61 0.32
C GLN A 157 -14.43 -23.26 0.90
N GLU A 158 -14.84 -22.98 2.13
CA GLU A 158 -14.42 -21.76 2.83
C GLU A 158 -12.92 -21.83 3.15
N GLN A 159 -12.18 -20.86 2.65
CA GLN A 159 -10.77 -20.63 2.95
C GLN A 159 -10.60 -19.26 3.62
N SER A 160 -9.64 -19.16 4.54
CA SER A 160 -9.33 -17.91 5.26
C SER A 160 -7.90 -17.46 4.97
N VAL A 161 -7.75 -16.18 4.61
CA VAL A 161 -6.45 -15.54 4.43
C VAL A 161 -6.28 -14.46 5.49
N VAL A 162 -5.13 -14.46 6.17
CA VAL A 162 -4.73 -13.33 7.02
C VAL A 162 -4.00 -12.32 6.14
N PHE A 163 -4.60 -11.13 5.99
CA PHE A 163 -4.10 -10.07 5.12
C PHE A 163 -3.96 -8.78 5.92
N PHE A 164 -2.72 -8.42 6.28
CA PHE A 164 -2.39 -7.25 7.11
C PHE A 164 -3.32 -7.09 8.33
N GLY A 165 -3.47 -8.20 9.07
CA GLY A 165 -4.27 -8.33 10.28
C GLY A 165 -5.76 -8.59 10.06
N HIS A 166 -6.30 -8.44 8.85
CA HIS A 166 -7.66 -8.86 8.55
C HIS A 166 -7.73 -10.36 8.30
N ARG A 167 -8.79 -11.02 8.78
CA ARG A 167 -9.09 -12.41 8.40
C ARG A 167 -10.17 -12.42 7.32
N LEU A 168 -9.74 -12.44 6.07
CA LEU A 168 -10.61 -12.42 4.90
C LEU A 168 -11.05 -13.84 4.56
N ARG A 169 -12.32 -14.01 4.20
CA ARG A 169 -12.90 -15.31 3.85
C ARG A 169 -13.27 -15.36 2.37
N PHE A 170 -12.98 -16.51 1.77
CA PHE A 170 -13.25 -16.79 0.36
C PHE A 170 -13.94 -18.15 0.25
N GLN A 171 -15.00 -18.22 -0.54
CA GLN A 171 -15.59 -19.48 -0.98
C GLN A 171 -14.86 -19.88 -2.26
N VAL A 172 -14.00 -20.90 -2.16
CA VAL A 172 -13.16 -21.38 -3.28
C VAL A 172 -13.86 -22.60 -3.91
N PRO A 173 -14.28 -22.53 -5.18
CA PRO A 173 -14.85 -23.69 -5.87
C PRO A 173 -13.86 -24.86 -5.89
N ALA A 174 -14.36 -26.09 -5.69
CA ALA A 174 -13.52 -27.26 -5.39
C ALA A 174 -12.61 -27.69 -6.54
N ASP A 175 -12.93 -27.28 -7.76
CA ASP A 175 -12.19 -27.50 -9.00
C ASP A 175 -11.14 -26.40 -9.26
N VAL A 176 -11.16 -25.28 -8.53
CA VAL A 176 -10.11 -24.25 -8.55
C VAL A 176 -8.92 -24.75 -7.72
N ARG A 177 -8.13 -25.62 -8.33
CA ARG A 177 -6.94 -26.24 -7.75
C ARG A 177 -5.90 -26.49 -8.82
N LEU A 178 -4.64 -26.51 -8.42
CA LEU A 178 -3.53 -26.84 -9.31
C LEU A 178 -2.59 -27.80 -8.58
N THR A 179 -2.21 -28.87 -9.26
CA THR A 179 -1.20 -29.82 -8.77
C THR A 179 -0.29 -30.14 -9.93
N LEU A 180 0.98 -29.80 -9.81
CA LEU A 180 1.98 -30.09 -10.83
C LEU A 180 2.48 -31.53 -10.70
N PRO A 181 2.87 -32.19 -11.81
CA PRO A 181 3.52 -33.48 -11.75
C PRO A 181 4.81 -33.40 -10.90
N PRO A 182 5.00 -34.29 -9.91
CA PRO A 182 6.22 -34.28 -9.10
C PRO A 182 7.43 -34.63 -9.97
N GLU A 183 8.59 -34.07 -9.62
CA GLU A 183 9.90 -34.38 -10.24
C GLU A 183 10.06 -34.02 -11.73
N ARG A 184 9.03 -33.46 -12.36
CA ARG A 184 9.13 -32.96 -13.74
C ARG A 184 9.80 -31.59 -13.77
N PRO A 185 10.83 -31.37 -14.63
CA PRO A 185 11.37 -30.04 -14.87
C PRO A 185 10.28 -29.08 -15.36
N MET A 186 10.37 -27.81 -14.96
CA MET A 186 9.48 -26.78 -15.52
C MET A 186 9.84 -26.55 -16.99
N ASP A 187 8.81 -26.61 -17.84
CA ASP A 187 8.87 -26.45 -19.29
C ASP A 187 7.56 -25.79 -19.78
N GLU A 188 7.49 -25.44 -21.06
CA GLU A 188 6.32 -24.85 -21.71
C GLU A 188 5.05 -25.71 -21.59
N THR A 189 5.21 -27.04 -21.54
CA THR A 189 4.09 -27.97 -21.46
C THR A 189 3.47 -27.94 -20.07
N VAL A 190 4.29 -27.86 -19.01
CA VAL A 190 3.81 -27.75 -17.62
C VAL A 190 3.03 -26.46 -17.42
N ILE A 191 3.54 -25.34 -17.93
CA ILE A 191 2.89 -24.03 -17.79
C ILE A 191 1.58 -23.97 -18.58
N SER A 192 1.59 -24.47 -19.82
CA SER A 192 0.38 -24.53 -20.66
C SER A 192 -0.69 -25.41 -20.02
N ALA A 193 -0.30 -26.58 -19.49
CA ALA A 193 -1.22 -27.48 -18.80
C ALA A 193 -1.80 -26.86 -17.52
N ALA A 194 -1.01 -26.08 -16.78
CA ALA A 194 -1.50 -25.36 -15.61
C ALA A 194 -2.54 -24.30 -15.97
N TRP A 195 -2.29 -23.51 -17.03
CA TRP A 195 -3.27 -22.56 -17.54
C TRP A 195 -4.55 -23.26 -18.00
N GLU A 196 -4.42 -24.34 -18.78
CA GLU A 196 -5.55 -25.12 -19.28
C GLU A 196 -6.40 -25.66 -18.12
N ALA A 197 -5.77 -26.27 -17.11
CA ALA A 197 -6.47 -26.82 -15.96
C ALA A 197 -7.28 -25.75 -15.20
N LEU A 198 -6.67 -24.58 -14.95
CA LEU A 198 -7.34 -23.47 -14.28
C LEU A 198 -8.43 -22.84 -15.14
N SER A 199 -8.23 -22.72 -16.45
CA SER A 199 -9.24 -22.16 -17.37
C SER A 199 -10.53 -22.99 -17.45
N ARG A 200 -10.44 -24.29 -17.17
CA ARG A 200 -11.59 -25.21 -17.12
C ARG A 200 -12.33 -25.21 -15.78
N SER A 201 -11.80 -24.55 -14.76
CA SER A 201 -12.40 -24.48 -13.42
C SER A 201 -13.44 -23.36 -13.29
N ASP A 202 -14.30 -23.41 -12.28
CA ASP A 202 -15.21 -22.33 -11.92
C ASP A 202 -14.48 -21.20 -11.15
N TYR A 203 -13.48 -20.56 -11.76
CA TYR A 203 -12.64 -19.55 -11.07
C TYR A 203 -13.31 -18.18 -10.90
N GLU A 204 -14.34 -17.85 -11.68
CA GLU A 204 -14.91 -16.49 -11.70
C GLU A 204 -15.53 -16.04 -10.36
N PRO A 205 -16.21 -16.90 -9.57
CA PRO A 205 -16.60 -16.56 -8.21
C PRO A 205 -15.43 -16.09 -7.33
N LEU A 206 -14.24 -16.67 -7.52
CA LEU A 206 -13.05 -16.27 -6.76
C LEU A 206 -12.53 -14.89 -7.18
N VAL A 207 -12.46 -14.63 -8.49
CA VAL A 207 -12.10 -13.30 -9.04
C VAL A 207 -13.04 -12.21 -8.53
N ARG A 208 -14.36 -12.46 -8.56
CA ARG A 208 -15.36 -11.51 -8.02
C ARG A 208 -15.19 -11.27 -6.53
N GLN A 209 -14.83 -12.30 -5.75
CA GLN A 209 -14.58 -12.15 -4.31
C GLN A 209 -13.31 -11.35 -4.04
N LEU A 210 -12.22 -11.55 -4.79
CA LEU A 210 -11.01 -10.72 -4.69
C LEU A 210 -11.35 -9.23 -4.90
N ASP A 211 -12.12 -8.91 -5.95
CA ASP A 211 -12.53 -7.53 -6.22
C ASP A 211 -13.50 -6.97 -5.17
N ALA A 212 -14.41 -7.79 -4.67
CA ALA A 212 -15.34 -7.39 -3.61
C ALA A 212 -14.62 -7.09 -2.30
N GLN A 213 -13.62 -7.90 -1.92
CA GLN A 213 -12.81 -7.69 -0.72
C GLN A 213 -11.85 -6.50 -0.87
N ALA A 214 -11.35 -6.23 -2.08
CA ALA A 214 -10.43 -5.14 -2.33
C ALA A 214 -11.05 -3.75 -2.12
N LYS A 215 -12.35 -3.59 -2.40
CA LYS A 215 -13.08 -2.30 -2.31
C LYS A 215 -13.14 -1.70 -0.90
N PRO A 216 -13.68 -2.38 0.14
CA PRO A 216 -13.77 -1.81 1.49
C PRO A 216 -12.41 -1.55 2.14
N LEU A 217 -11.38 -2.29 1.71
CA LEU A 217 -10.00 -2.12 2.18
C LEU A 217 -9.22 -1.04 1.42
N GLU A 218 -9.81 -0.45 0.38
CA GLU A 218 -9.17 0.54 -0.50
C GLU A 218 -7.84 0.06 -1.11
N LEU A 219 -7.79 -1.21 -1.56
CA LEU A 219 -6.58 -1.79 -2.12
C LEU A 219 -6.22 -1.17 -3.48
N GLY A 220 -5.04 -0.57 -3.56
CA GLY A 220 -4.34 -0.28 -4.82
C GLY A 220 -3.78 -1.55 -5.47
N ASP A 221 -3.19 -1.41 -6.65
CA ASP A 221 -2.81 -2.54 -7.49
C ASP A 221 -1.80 -3.47 -6.81
N TRP A 222 -0.77 -2.92 -6.16
CA TRP A 222 0.20 -3.74 -5.43
C TRP A 222 -0.43 -4.53 -4.27
N ALA A 223 -1.36 -3.93 -3.54
CA ALA A 223 -2.08 -4.63 -2.47
C ALA A 223 -3.00 -5.74 -3.02
N ARG A 224 -3.57 -5.54 -4.21
CA ARG A 224 -4.36 -6.58 -4.91
C ARG A 224 -3.49 -7.76 -5.31
N VAL A 225 -2.29 -7.51 -5.84
CA VAL A 225 -1.31 -8.55 -6.14
C VAL A 225 -0.98 -9.36 -4.89
N GLN A 226 -0.71 -8.69 -3.77
CA GLN A 226 -0.42 -9.36 -2.50
C GLN A 226 -1.61 -10.19 -1.98
N LEU A 227 -2.84 -9.69 -2.12
CA LEU A 227 -4.04 -10.42 -1.73
C LEU A 227 -4.24 -11.66 -2.60
N THR A 228 -4.13 -11.53 -3.93
CA THR A 228 -4.26 -12.65 -4.88
C THR A 228 -3.19 -13.70 -4.62
N TYR A 229 -1.96 -13.29 -4.30
CA TYR A 229 -0.90 -14.21 -3.88
C TYR A 229 -1.19 -14.89 -2.53
N GLY A 230 -1.78 -14.17 -1.57
CA GLY A 230 -2.24 -14.72 -0.29
C GLY A 230 -3.32 -15.78 -0.45
N VAL A 231 -4.33 -15.52 -1.28
CA VAL A 231 -5.41 -16.46 -1.63
C VAL A 231 -4.85 -17.68 -2.37
N SER A 232 -3.98 -17.48 -3.35
CA SER A 232 -3.33 -18.58 -4.06
C SER A 232 -2.53 -19.48 -3.11
N GLY A 233 -1.96 -18.91 -2.04
CA GLY A 233 -1.19 -19.66 -1.04
C GLY A 233 -2.02 -20.54 -0.10
N VAL A 234 -3.30 -20.22 0.12
CA VAL A 234 -4.18 -21.13 0.89
C VAL A 234 -4.79 -22.23 0.01
N ILE A 235 -4.77 -22.05 -1.31
CA ILE A 235 -5.21 -23.05 -2.29
C ILE A 235 -4.07 -24.01 -2.63
N ALA A 236 -2.85 -23.49 -2.78
CA ALA A 236 -1.63 -24.26 -3.07
C ALA A 236 -0.55 -24.01 -1.99
N PRO A 237 -0.70 -24.58 -0.78
CA PRO A 237 0.17 -24.27 0.36
C PRO A 237 1.56 -24.89 0.27
N ASP A 238 1.71 -26.00 -0.45
CA ASP A 238 2.91 -26.83 -0.41
C ASP A 238 3.89 -26.57 -1.57
N SER A 239 3.53 -25.70 -2.53
CA SER A 239 4.32 -25.44 -3.73
C SER A 239 4.28 -23.97 -4.14
N ASP A 240 5.44 -23.31 -4.05
CA ASP A 240 5.61 -21.93 -4.53
C ASP A 240 5.32 -21.82 -6.04
N ASN A 241 5.65 -22.84 -6.83
CA ASN A 241 5.39 -22.83 -8.27
C ASN A 241 3.88 -22.85 -8.55
N GLU A 242 3.12 -23.73 -7.89
CA GLU A 242 1.67 -23.81 -8.03
C GLU A 242 1.00 -22.51 -7.58
N ARG A 243 1.46 -21.96 -6.44
CA ARG A 243 1.00 -20.68 -5.93
C ARG A 243 1.22 -19.54 -6.92
N LEU A 244 2.41 -19.46 -7.53
CA LEU A 244 2.73 -18.40 -8.51
C LEU A 244 1.97 -18.58 -9.82
N LEU A 245 1.79 -19.81 -10.31
CA LEU A 245 0.98 -20.08 -11.50
C LEU A 245 -0.49 -19.70 -11.28
N MET A 246 -1.05 -20.06 -10.13
CA MET A 246 -2.40 -19.65 -9.73
C MET A 246 -2.51 -18.12 -9.60
N THR A 247 -1.52 -17.48 -9.00
CA THR A 247 -1.48 -16.02 -8.84
C THR A 247 -1.45 -15.33 -10.21
N TRP A 248 -0.57 -15.78 -11.11
CA TRP A 248 -0.49 -15.30 -12.48
C TRP A 248 -1.82 -15.43 -13.21
N PHE A 249 -2.44 -16.62 -13.16
CA PHE A 249 -3.74 -16.87 -13.77
C PHE A 249 -4.81 -15.91 -13.23
N LEU A 250 -4.97 -15.81 -11.92
CA LEU A 250 -5.99 -14.95 -11.30
C LEU A 250 -5.74 -13.46 -11.62
N LEU A 251 -4.49 -13.00 -11.63
CA LEU A 251 -4.16 -11.63 -12.00
C LEU A 251 -4.50 -11.33 -13.47
N ALA A 252 -4.20 -12.24 -14.39
CA ALA A 252 -4.61 -12.10 -15.79
C ALA A 252 -6.14 -12.07 -15.93
N LYS A 253 -6.86 -12.88 -15.15
CA LYS A 253 -8.34 -12.85 -15.10
C LYS A 253 -8.91 -11.59 -14.43
N GLN A 254 -8.12 -10.90 -13.62
CA GLN A 254 -8.44 -9.58 -13.06
C GLN A 254 -8.09 -8.43 -14.03
N GLY A 255 -7.50 -8.71 -15.20
CA GLY A 255 -7.15 -7.72 -16.22
C GLY A 255 -5.72 -7.18 -16.13
N PHE A 256 -4.90 -7.65 -15.17
CA PHE A 256 -3.49 -7.29 -15.10
C PHE A 256 -2.70 -7.95 -16.21
N ASP A 257 -1.77 -7.19 -16.81
CA ASP A 257 -0.81 -7.67 -17.79
C ASP A 257 0.29 -8.51 -17.12
N ALA A 258 -0.12 -9.57 -16.43
CA ALA A 258 0.74 -10.47 -15.70
C ALA A 258 1.34 -11.51 -16.64
N ARG A 259 2.65 -11.68 -16.57
CA ARG A 259 3.39 -12.70 -17.32
C ARG A 259 4.06 -13.68 -16.38
N ILE A 260 4.43 -14.83 -16.93
CA ILE A 260 5.22 -15.83 -16.24
C ILE A 260 6.52 -16.07 -17.00
N ALA A 261 7.59 -16.27 -16.24
CA ALA A 261 8.86 -16.78 -16.74
C ALA A 261 9.24 -18.04 -15.96
N PHE A 262 10.11 -18.88 -16.52
CA PHE A 262 10.54 -20.10 -15.85
C PHE A 262 12.00 -20.46 -16.15
N ASP A 263 12.62 -21.20 -15.24
CA ASP A 263 13.80 -22.01 -15.52
C ASP A 263 13.45 -23.51 -15.33
N LYS A 264 14.43 -24.42 -15.31
CA LYS A 264 14.15 -25.86 -15.17
C LYS A 264 13.48 -26.26 -13.86
N LYS A 265 13.49 -25.41 -12.84
CA LYS A 265 13.03 -25.72 -11.48
C LYS A 265 11.86 -24.84 -11.04
N SER A 266 11.88 -23.56 -11.38
CA SER A 266 11.01 -22.56 -10.78
C SER A 266 10.33 -21.69 -11.81
N VAL A 267 9.13 -21.22 -11.46
CA VAL A 267 8.42 -20.16 -12.18
C VAL A 267 8.58 -18.82 -11.45
N TYR A 268 8.39 -17.73 -12.19
CA TYR A 268 8.62 -16.37 -11.75
C TYR A 268 7.51 -15.48 -12.29
N LEU A 269 6.80 -14.80 -11.39
CA LEU A 269 5.77 -13.83 -11.76
C LEU A 269 6.42 -12.52 -12.20
N LEU A 270 6.03 -12.05 -13.37
CA LEU A 270 6.48 -10.79 -13.94
C LEU A 270 5.32 -9.82 -14.07
N LEU A 271 5.48 -8.61 -13.56
CA LEU A 271 4.45 -7.57 -13.58
C LEU A 271 5.01 -6.26 -14.13
N PRO A 272 4.36 -5.63 -15.13
CA PRO A 272 4.71 -4.31 -15.59
C PRO A 272 4.11 -3.25 -14.66
N ALA A 273 4.81 -2.14 -14.49
CA ALA A 273 4.35 -1.00 -13.70
C ALA A 273 4.32 0.27 -14.54
N GLN A 274 3.41 1.19 -14.21
CA GLN A 274 3.35 2.52 -14.81
C GLN A 274 4.51 3.41 -14.35
N GLN A 275 5.01 3.18 -13.13
CA GLN A 275 6.13 3.89 -12.52
C GLN A 275 7.41 3.04 -12.58
N GLN A 276 8.57 3.70 -12.53
CA GLN A 276 9.87 3.03 -12.45
C GLN A 276 10.03 2.33 -11.10
N LEU A 277 10.44 1.07 -11.11
CA LEU A 277 10.83 0.33 -9.92
C LEU A 277 12.36 0.26 -9.88
N TYR A 278 12.96 0.80 -8.82
CA TYR A 278 14.40 0.79 -8.60
C TYR A 278 14.80 -0.47 -7.84
N GLU A 279 16.08 -0.86 -7.97
CA GLU A 279 16.66 -2.09 -7.38
C GLU A 279 15.87 -3.38 -7.68
N THR A 280 14.92 -3.30 -8.62
CA THR A 280 14.02 -4.39 -8.96
C THR A 280 14.45 -4.97 -10.29
N THR A 281 14.82 -6.24 -10.25
CA THR A 281 15.12 -7.03 -11.43
C THR A 281 13.97 -6.99 -12.44
N TYR A 282 14.29 -6.86 -13.73
CA TYR A 282 13.27 -6.82 -14.78
C TYR A 282 13.72 -7.48 -16.09
N PHE A 283 12.76 -7.71 -16.97
CA PHE A 283 12.92 -8.13 -18.35
C PHE A 283 12.29 -7.09 -19.27
N ARG A 284 12.88 -6.86 -20.44
CA ARG A 284 12.31 -5.95 -21.43
C ARG A 284 11.65 -6.74 -22.53
N LEU A 285 10.33 -6.62 -22.63
CA LEU A 285 9.47 -7.33 -23.59
C LEU A 285 8.65 -6.28 -24.33
N ASP A 286 8.71 -6.25 -25.66
CA ASP A 286 8.03 -5.25 -26.51
C ASP A 286 8.24 -3.78 -26.07
N GLY A 287 9.44 -3.47 -25.57
CA GLY A 287 9.76 -2.13 -25.07
C GLY A 287 9.19 -1.78 -23.69
N ILE A 288 8.50 -2.73 -23.03
CA ILE A 288 7.93 -2.60 -21.68
C ILE A 288 8.83 -3.32 -20.68
N ASN A 289 9.05 -2.70 -19.51
CA ASN A 289 9.74 -3.34 -18.39
C ASN A 289 8.75 -4.20 -17.60
N TYR A 290 9.01 -5.51 -17.55
CA TYR A 290 8.31 -6.48 -16.72
C TYR A 290 9.19 -6.83 -15.52
N TYR A 291 8.78 -6.39 -14.35
CA TYR A 291 9.53 -6.54 -13.11
C TYR A 291 9.26 -7.88 -12.45
N LEU A 292 10.30 -8.49 -11.89
CA LEU A 292 10.16 -9.70 -11.08
C LEU A 292 9.42 -9.36 -9.79
N ALA A 293 8.20 -9.89 -9.64
CA ALA A 293 7.39 -9.66 -8.44
C ALA A 293 7.93 -10.52 -7.27
N ARG A 294 8.71 -9.90 -6.38
CA ARG A 294 9.32 -10.59 -5.22
C ARG A 294 8.31 -10.81 -4.08
N LEU A 295 7.31 -11.66 -4.33
CA LEU A 295 6.25 -11.97 -3.37
C LEU A 295 6.68 -13.00 -2.30
N ASN A 296 7.69 -13.82 -2.60
CA ASN A 296 8.40 -14.63 -1.62
C ASN A 296 9.83 -14.07 -1.42
N PRO A 297 10.13 -13.41 -0.29
CA PRO A 297 11.46 -12.81 -0.07
C PRO A 297 12.58 -13.85 0.01
N LYS A 298 12.27 -15.12 0.31
CA LYS A 298 13.24 -16.22 0.36
C LYS A 298 13.61 -16.79 -1.01
N ALA A 299 12.83 -16.49 -2.04
CA ALA A 299 13.09 -16.99 -3.38
C ALA A 299 14.30 -16.26 -3.99
N ALA A 300 15.28 -17.04 -4.45
CA ALA A 300 16.43 -16.49 -5.16
C ALA A 300 16.01 -16.01 -6.56
N PRO A 301 16.54 -14.87 -7.06
CA PRO A 301 16.28 -14.44 -8.43
C PRO A 301 16.90 -15.45 -9.42
N PRO A 302 16.28 -15.64 -10.60
CA PRO A 302 16.82 -16.52 -11.62
C PRO A 302 18.08 -15.92 -12.27
N ARG A 303 18.88 -16.76 -12.94
CA ARG A 303 20.00 -16.28 -13.78
C ARG A 303 19.60 -16.13 -15.25
N ARG A 304 18.87 -17.11 -15.77
CA ARG A 304 18.33 -17.17 -17.14
C ARG A 304 16.95 -17.80 -17.06
N VAL A 305 16.01 -17.27 -17.82
CA VAL A 305 14.63 -17.76 -17.84
C VAL A 305 14.12 -17.80 -19.27
N PHE A 306 13.10 -18.62 -19.49
CA PHE A 306 12.26 -18.56 -20.67
C PHE A 306 10.99 -17.76 -20.35
N THR A 307 10.58 -16.88 -21.25
CA THR A 307 9.31 -16.15 -21.20
C THR A 307 8.80 -15.90 -22.62
N TYR A 308 7.70 -15.16 -22.78
CA TYR A 308 7.04 -14.96 -24.08
C TYR A 308 6.72 -13.50 -24.36
N ASP A 309 6.66 -13.17 -25.66
CA ASP A 309 6.11 -11.92 -26.17
C ASP A 309 4.62 -12.13 -26.46
N GLY A 310 3.77 -11.55 -25.61
CA GLY A 310 2.32 -11.72 -25.68
C GLY A 310 1.67 -11.44 -24.33
N HIS A 311 0.36 -11.26 -24.33
CA HIS A 311 -0.43 -11.02 -23.13
C HIS A 311 -1.77 -11.75 -23.27
N TYR A 312 -2.40 -12.04 -22.15
CA TYR A 312 -3.74 -12.60 -22.16
C TYR A 312 -4.71 -11.55 -22.75
N PRO A 313 -5.61 -11.91 -23.69
CA PRO A 313 -6.48 -10.93 -24.35
C PRO A 313 -7.24 -10.06 -23.34
N GLU A 314 -7.20 -8.74 -23.55
CA GLU A 314 -7.83 -7.70 -22.70
C GLU A 314 -7.23 -7.52 -21.30
N ALA A 315 -6.15 -8.23 -20.96
CA ALA A 315 -5.41 -8.00 -19.73
C ALA A 315 -4.16 -7.14 -20.02
N ASP A 316 -4.38 -5.84 -20.17
CA ASP A 316 -3.35 -4.83 -20.50
C ASP A 316 -3.06 -3.87 -19.34
N GLN A 317 -3.66 -4.10 -18.15
CA GLN A 317 -3.47 -3.23 -17.00
C GLN A 317 -2.06 -3.41 -16.41
N ARG A 318 -1.25 -2.35 -16.51
CA ARG A 318 0.00 -2.19 -15.77
C ARG A 318 -0.28 -1.67 -14.37
N LEU A 319 0.51 -2.14 -13.40
CA LEU A 319 0.35 -1.74 -12.00
C LEU A 319 0.52 -0.23 -11.84
N ASP A 320 -0.46 0.39 -11.17
CA ASP A 320 -0.30 1.72 -10.58
C ASP A 320 0.27 1.59 -9.17
N MET A 321 1.53 2.01 -9.02
CA MET A 321 2.32 1.90 -7.79
C MET A 321 2.25 3.17 -6.94
N ARG A 322 1.44 4.16 -7.32
CA ARG A 322 1.29 5.41 -6.57
C ARG A 322 0.64 5.16 -5.20
N PHE A 323 1.08 5.92 -4.20
CA PHE A 323 0.45 5.98 -2.87
C PHE A 323 -0.84 6.82 -2.87
N ALA A 324 -1.68 6.68 -3.89
CA ALA A 324 -2.88 7.52 -4.08
C ALA A 324 -3.93 7.34 -2.97
N ARG A 325 -3.94 6.17 -2.33
CA ARG A 325 -4.78 5.85 -1.17
C ARG A 325 -3.98 5.00 -0.18
N THR A 326 -4.17 5.28 1.11
CA THR A 326 -3.64 4.44 2.18
C THR A 326 -4.51 3.19 2.31
N VAL A 327 -3.91 2.01 2.22
CA VAL A 327 -4.63 0.75 2.48
C VAL A 327 -5.23 0.73 3.89
N LYS A 328 -6.46 0.24 4.02
CA LYS A 328 -7.11 0.06 5.32
C LYS A 328 -6.77 -1.30 5.89
N THR A 329 -5.63 -1.40 6.56
CA THR A 329 -5.23 -2.59 7.32
C THR A 329 -6.07 -2.74 8.59
N ALA A 330 -5.95 -3.87 9.29
CA ALA A 330 -6.50 -3.97 10.64
C ALA A 330 -5.73 -3.04 11.58
N ALA A 331 -6.28 -2.75 12.76
CA ALA A 331 -5.61 -1.91 13.74
C ALA A 331 -4.57 -2.72 14.53
N LYS A 332 -3.30 -2.31 14.44
CA LYS A 332 -2.23 -2.72 15.35
C LYS A 332 -1.42 -1.48 15.73
N VAL A 333 -2.00 -0.70 16.63
CA VAL A 333 -1.46 0.59 17.03
C VAL A 333 -0.21 0.38 17.89
N GLY A 334 0.90 0.93 17.43
CA GLY A 334 2.07 1.22 18.25
C GLY A 334 2.19 2.73 18.45
N GLU A 335 3.01 3.15 19.40
CA GLU A 335 3.24 4.57 19.68
C GLU A 335 4.74 4.87 19.78
N ARG A 336 5.14 6.04 19.27
CA ARG A 336 6.47 6.59 19.48
C ARG A 336 6.39 7.96 20.15
N LYS A 337 7.10 8.09 21.26
CA LYS A 337 7.31 9.38 21.91
C LYS A 337 8.57 10.03 21.34
N VAL A 338 8.43 11.23 20.79
CA VAL A 338 9.54 12.00 20.25
C VAL A 338 9.63 13.36 20.93
N SER A 339 10.85 13.87 21.10
CA SER A 339 11.09 15.16 21.74
C SER A 339 12.07 16.01 20.92
N PHE A 340 11.86 17.32 20.92
CA PHE A 340 12.78 18.28 20.32
C PHE A 340 12.79 19.57 21.14
N THR A 341 13.83 20.39 20.96
CA THR A 341 13.94 21.70 21.61
C THR A 341 13.97 22.79 20.56
N PHE A 342 13.14 23.82 20.74
CA PHE A 342 13.12 25.00 19.87
C PHE A 342 13.11 26.26 20.74
N LYS A 343 14.10 27.16 20.54
CA LYS A 343 14.28 28.39 21.33
C LYS A 343 14.21 28.15 22.85
N GLY A 344 15.05 27.23 23.33
CA GLY A 344 15.13 26.86 24.75
C GLY A 344 13.95 26.05 25.31
N ARG A 345 12.83 25.90 24.58
CA ARG A 345 11.66 25.14 25.05
C ARG A 345 11.65 23.72 24.50
N ARG A 346 11.50 22.74 25.39
CA ARG A 346 11.31 21.33 25.02
C ARG A 346 9.85 21.06 24.67
N TYR A 347 9.66 20.36 23.56
CA TYR A 347 8.36 19.86 23.07
C TYR A 347 8.42 18.35 23.02
N THR A 348 7.28 17.69 23.25
CA THR A 348 7.17 16.24 23.21
C THR A 348 5.86 15.86 22.58
N LEU A 349 5.92 14.93 21.61
CA LEU A 349 4.77 14.40 20.90
C LEU A 349 4.70 12.90 21.11
N THR A 350 3.47 12.38 21.17
CA THR A 350 3.21 10.94 21.11
C THR A 350 2.56 10.65 19.76
N LEU A 351 3.26 9.90 18.91
CA LEU A 351 2.87 9.62 17.54
C LEU A 351 2.44 8.15 17.43
N PRO A 352 1.14 7.85 17.27
CA PRO A 352 0.70 6.51 16.95
C PRO A 352 1.08 6.16 15.50
N TYR A 353 1.24 4.88 15.23
CA TYR A 353 1.40 4.30 13.89
C TYR A 353 0.70 2.93 13.85
N ASN A 354 0.33 2.46 12.67
CA ASN A 354 -0.26 1.14 12.51
C ASN A 354 0.78 0.14 11.99
N ALA A 355 1.21 -0.81 12.82
CA ALA A 355 2.25 -1.76 12.45
C ALA A 355 1.88 -2.64 11.25
N TYR A 356 0.59 -2.94 11.01
CA TYR A 356 0.20 -3.68 9.80
C TYR A 356 0.33 -2.85 8.52
N LEU A 357 0.24 -1.52 8.62
CA LEU A 357 0.49 -0.63 7.50
C LEU A 357 1.98 -0.58 7.19
N ILE A 358 2.84 -0.60 8.21
CA ILE A 358 4.30 -0.73 8.06
C ILE A 358 4.65 -2.07 7.39
N ASP A 359 4.06 -3.17 7.85
CA ASP A 359 4.26 -4.49 7.24
C ASP A 359 3.90 -4.49 5.74
N PHE A 360 2.91 -3.69 5.32
CA PHE A 360 2.56 -3.53 3.92
C PHE A 360 3.56 -2.67 3.14
N TYR A 361 3.98 -1.55 3.70
CA TYR A 361 4.97 -0.66 3.07
C TYR A 361 6.32 -1.35 2.85
N ALA A 362 6.74 -2.19 3.79
CA ALA A 362 7.93 -3.05 3.66
C ALA A 362 7.87 -4.05 2.48
N THR A 363 6.72 -4.18 1.82
CA THR A 363 6.60 -4.99 0.60
C THR A 363 6.76 -4.22 -0.70
N TYR A 364 6.82 -2.89 -0.66
CA TYR A 364 6.99 -2.09 -1.86
C TYR A 364 8.43 -2.19 -2.37
N PRO A 365 8.62 -2.30 -3.70
CA PRO A 365 9.90 -1.96 -4.30
C PRO A 365 10.18 -0.46 -4.15
N GLN A 366 11.44 -0.07 -4.28
CA GLN A 366 11.82 1.34 -4.27
C GLN A 366 11.25 2.08 -5.49
N LEU A 367 10.72 3.28 -5.25
CA LEU A 367 10.02 4.09 -6.24
C LEU A 367 10.68 5.46 -6.48
N ASP A 368 10.15 6.20 -7.45
CA ASP A 368 10.52 7.59 -7.71
C ASP A 368 10.16 8.53 -6.54
N LEU A 369 11.09 9.42 -6.18
CA LEU A 369 10.97 10.35 -5.05
C LEU A 369 9.69 11.22 -5.04
N PRO A 370 9.19 11.76 -6.18
CA PRO A 370 7.89 12.45 -6.22
C PRO A 370 6.72 11.67 -5.61
N LEU A 371 6.74 10.34 -5.68
CA LEU A 371 5.65 9.51 -5.17
C LEU A 371 5.62 9.52 -3.65
N TYR A 372 6.79 9.45 -3.00
CA TYR A 372 6.91 9.58 -1.55
C TYR A 372 6.49 10.97 -1.08
N PHE A 373 6.87 12.03 -1.79
CA PHE A 373 6.40 13.38 -1.48
C PHE A 373 4.87 13.55 -1.63
N ALA A 374 4.25 12.82 -2.56
CA ALA A 374 2.80 12.83 -2.75
C ALA A 374 2.04 11.99 -1.71
N ALA A 375 2.73 11.10 -0.97
CA ALA A 375 2.09 10.21 -0.01
C ALA A 375 1.50 10.95 1.19
N GLU A 376 0.38 10.43 1.71
CA GLU A 376 -0.25 10.89 2.94
C GLU A 376 0.08 9.90 4.07
N PRO A 377 0.41 10.38 5.29
CA PRO A 377 0.50 9.51 6.45
C PRO A 377 -0.83 8.81 6.72
N GLY A 378 -0.76 7.64 7.35
CA GLY A 378 -1.90 6.91 7.88
C GLY A 378 -2.77 7.77 8.79
N VAL A 379 -4.05 7.41 8.90
CA VAL A 379 -5.08 8.22 9.56
C VAL A 379 -4.68 8.61 10.99
N ASP A 380 -4.15 7.67 11.77
CA ASP A 380 -3.78 7.87 13.17
C ASP A 380 -2.57 8.80 13.29
N SER A 381 -1.50 8.53 12.55
CA SER A 381 -0.28 9.35 12.54
C SER A 381 -0.57 10.77 12.06
N ARG A 382 -1.35 10.90 10.98
CA ARG A 382 -1.82 12.19 10.46
C ARG A 382 -2.60 12.97 11.51
N GLN A 383 -3.59 12.35 12.15
CA GLN A 383 -4.43 13.03 13.14
C GLN A 383 -3.60 13.49 14.34
N ALA A 384 -2.67 12.66 14.81
CA ALA A 384 -1.79 12.99 15.92
C ALA A 384 -0.82 14.14 15.59
N LEU A 385 -0.17 14.11 14.42
CA LEU A 385 0.72 15.18 13.95
C LEU A 385 -0.04 16.50 13.85
N VAL A 386 -1.22 16.50 13.22
CA VAL A 386 -2.03 17.72 13.05
C VAL A 386 -2.49 18.26 14.40
N THR A 387 -3.04 17.41 15.27
CA THR A 387 -3.63 17.84 16.56
C THR A 387 -2.57 18.39 17.51
N GLN A 388 -1.37 17.80 17.51
CA GLN A 388 -0.31 18.20 18.43
C GLN A 388 0.53 19.37 17.90
N LEU A 389 0.77 19.46 16.58
CA LEU A 389 1.62 20.53 16.03
C LEU A 389 0.85 21.81 15.71
N ARG A 390 -0.38 21.74 15.20
CA ARG A 390 -1.12 22.93 14.75
C ARG A 390 -1.28 24.00 15.85
N PRO A 391 -1.63 23.68 17.11
CA PRO A 391 -1.70 24.68 18.17
C PRO A 391 -0.34 25.33 18.47
N LEU A 392 0.76 24.60 18.29
CA LEU A 392 2.13 25.09 18.57
C LEU A 392 2.64 26.07 17.49
N LEU A 393 1.96 26.15 16.34
CA LEU A 393 2.29 27.03 15.23
C LEU A 393 1.46 28.32 15.22
N GLN A 394 0.40 28.41 16.04
CA GLN A 394 -0.47 29.58 16.09
C GLN A 394 0.30 30.83 16.58
N GLY A 395 0.06 31.95 15.92
CA GLY A 395 0.68 33.24 16.26
C GLY A 395 2.15 33.40 15.81
N ARG A 396 2.76 32.36 15.22
CA ARG A 396 4.13 32.45 14.69
C ARG A 396 4.15 33.14 13.33
N SER A 397 5.26 33.81 13.04
CA SER A 397 5.56 34.21 11.66
C SER A 397 5.74 32.98 10.78
N GLU A 398 5.52 33.14 9.47
CA GLU A 398 5.67 32.04 8.51
C GLU A 398 7.06 31.40 8.57
N LYS A 399 8.12 32.22 8.61
CA LYS A 399 9.51 31.75 8.77
C LYS A 399 9.70 30.98 10.07
N GLU A 400 9.22 31.52 11.19
CA GLU A 400 9.38 30.85 12.50
C GLU A 400 8.60 29.53 12.57
N ALA A 401 7.42 29.46 11.94
CA ALA A 401 6.64 28.24 11.84
C ALA A 401 7.37 27.17 11.01
N VAL A 402 8.00 27.57 9.90
CA VAL A 402 8.85 26.67 9.10
C VAL A 402 10.10 26.23 9.89
N ASP A 403 10.80 27.14 10.55
CA ASP A 403 11.97 26.83 11.38
C ASP A 403 11.60 25.89 12.55
N PHE A 404 10.39 26.03 13.11
CA PHE A 404 9.85 25.12 14.13
C PHE A 404 9.64 23.71 13.60
N LEU A 405 9.05 23.57 12.41
CA LEU A 405 8.86 22.27 11.76
C LEU A 405 10.18 21.65 11.32
N LEU A 406 11.13 22.46 10.82
CA LEU A 406 12.50 22.02 10.53
C LEU A 406 13.12 21.44 11.79
N ARG A 407 13.03 22.17 12.92
CA ARG A 407 13.57 21.72 14.19
C ARG A 407 13.02 20.37 14.62
N PHE A 408 11.70 20.22 14.53
CA PHE A 408 11.02 18.98 14.85
C PHE A 408 11.61 17.83 14.04
N VAL A 409 11.67 17.94 12.71
CA VAL A 409 12.17 16.86 11.85
C VAL A 409 13.67 16.61 12.06
N GLN A 410 14.48 17.67 12.18
CA GLN A 410 15.93 17.57 12.35
C GLN A 410 16.32 16.79 13.62
N THR A 411 15.64 17.01 14.75
CA THR A 411 16.13 16.55 16.07
C THR A 411 15.18 15.63 16.83
N ALA A 412 13.92 15.49 16.41
CA ALA A 412 13.01 14.52 17.03
C ALA A 412 13.25 13.08 16.55
N PHE A 413 13.88 12.93 15.37
CA PHE A 413 14.24 11.64 14.77
C PHE A 413 15.76 11.53 14.68
N LYS A 414 16.32 10.35 15.01
CA LYS A 414 17.75 10.09 14.91
C LYS A 414 18.14 9.90 13.45
N TYR A 415 19.37 10.26 13.10
CA TYR A 415 19.91 10.07 11.76
C TYR A 415 20.75 8.79 11.70
N GLU A 416 20.58 8.01 10.64
CA GLU A 416 21.45 6.91 10.22
C GLU A 416 21.15 6.66 8.74
N THR A 417 22.16 6.33 7.93
CA THR A 417 21.96 6.00 6.51
C THR A 417 21.24 4.66 6.34
N ASP A 418 20.44 4.52 5.29
CA ASP A 418 19.76 3.27 4.94
C ASP A 418 20.69 2.05 4.83
N ASP A 419 21.87 2.19 4.21
CA ASP A 419 22.85 1.09 4.12
C ASP A 419 23.24 0.51 5.49
N ARG A 420 23.22 1.33 6.56
CA ARG A 420 23.51 0.89 7.93
C ARG A 420 22.27 0.36 8.64
N GLN A 421 21.10 0.92 8.35
CA GLN A 421 19.84 0.51 8.98
C GLN A 421 19.25 -0.77 8.35
N PHE A 422 19.25 -0.86 7.03
CA PHE A 422 18.59 -1.88 6.22
C PHE A 422 19.56 -2.74 5.40
N GLY A 423 20.78 -2.26 5.14
CA GLY A 423 21.74 -2.94 4.25
C GLY A 423 21.53 -2.65 2.77
N GLU A 424 20.54 -1.82 2.44
CA GLU A 424 20.19 -1.32 1.11
C GLU A 424 19.46 0.01 1.25
N GLU A 425 19.42 0.80 0.18
CA GLU A 425 18.68 2.06 0.11
C GLU A 425 17.16 1.82 0.23
N ASN A 426 16.47 2.53 1.14
CA ASN A 426 15.07 2.29 1.44
C ASN A 426 14.33 3.54 1.95
N TYR A 427 13.55 4.18 1.06
CA TYR A 427 12.83 5.40 1.40
C TYR A 427 11.61 5.15 2.23
N LEU A 428 11.54 5.86 3.34
CA LEU A 428 10.49 5.71 4.31
C LEU A 428 9.34 6.65 3.99
N LEU A 429 8.14 6.10 4.00
CA LEU A 429 6.92 6.88 4.10
C LEU A 429 6.79 7.50 5.49
N PRO A 430 5.96 8.55 5.68
CA PRO A 430 5.84 9.22 6.96
C PRO A 430 5.53 8.30 8.16
N ASP A 431 4.68 7.27 7.98
CA ASP A 431 4.40 6.29 9.04
C ASP A 431 5.65 5.45 9.38
N GLU A 432 6.48 5.13 8.39
CA GLU A 432 7.73 4.39 8.57
C GLU A 432 8.79 5.24 9.26
N THR A 433 8.90 6.53 8.92
CA THR A 433 9.76 7.49 9.66
C THR A 433 9.38 7.56 11.14
N ILE A 434 8.08 7.45 11.47
CA ILE A 434 7.61 7.36 12.86
C ILE A 434 7.96 6.00 13.46
N TYR A 435 7.85 4.91 12.72
CA TYR A 435 8.12 3.56 13.21
C TYR A 435 9.60 3.26 13.47
N TYR A 436 10.47 3.45 12.47
CA TYR A 436 11.87 3.04 12.49
C TYR A 436 12.75 3.92 13.37
N ALA A 437 13.77 3.34 13.99
CA ALA A 437 14.62 4.05 14.96
C ALA A 437 15.36 5.25 14.35
N PHE A 438 15.75 5.15 13.09
CA PHE A 438 16.48 6.18 12.36
C PHE A 438 15.78 6.56 11.04
N SER A 439 16.19 7.70 10.51
CA SER A 439 15.71 8.29 9.25
C SER A 439 16.80 9.15 8.65
N ASP A 440 16.95 9.13 7.33
CA ASP A 440 17.96 9.93 6.63
C ASP A 440 17.34 11.06 5.80
N CYS A 441 18.01 11.49 4.72
CA CYS A 441 17.76 12.79 4.13
C CYS A 441 16.42 12.89 3.39
N GLU A 442 16.06 11.89 2.61
CA GLU A 442 14.78 11.86 1.89
C GLU A 442 13.59 11.59 2.81
N ASP A 443 13.72 10.73 3.82
CA ASP A 443 12.66 10.47 4.81
C ASP A 443 12.25 11.77 5.49
N ARG A 444 13.27 12.51 5.94
CA ARG A 444 13.13 13.82 6.58
C ARG A 444 12.54 14.84 5.62
N ALA A 445 12.97 14.83 4.35
CA ALA A 445 12.42 15.70 3.32
C ALA A 445 10.94 15.44 3.07
N VAL A 446 10.54 14.17 2.95
CA VAL A 446 9.16 13.74 2.73
C VAL A 446 8.27 14.14 3.91
N MET A 447 8.68 13.82 5.14
CA MET A 447 7.98 14.21 6.36
C MET A 447 7.83 15.74 6.46
N PHE A 448 8.93 16.48 6.27
CA PHE A 448 8.93 17.94 6.37
C PHE A 448 8.03 18.60 5.30
N ALA A 449 8.14 18.16 4.05
CA ALA A 449 7.31 18.67 2.96
C ALA A 449 5.82 18.42 3.20
N TRP A 450 5.45 17.26 3.75
CA TRP A 450 4.07 17.00 4.15
C TRP A 450 3.62 17.97 5.27
N LEU A 451 4.43 18.16 6.31
CA LEU A 451 4.11 19.07 7.43
C LEU A 451 3.92 20.51 6.97
N VAL A 452 4.81 21.04 6.14
CA VAL A 452 4.72 22.41 5.61
C VAL A 452 3.43 22.60 4.81
N ARG A 453 3.11 21.70 3.88
CA ARG A 453 1.87 21.77 3.10
C ARG A 453 0.65 21.67 4.00
N LYS A 454 0.63 20.68 4.90
CA LYS A 454 -0.56 20.36 5.69
C LYS A 454 -0.87 21.37 6.79
N LEU A 455 0.17 21.90 7.43
CA LEU A 455 0.02 22.75 8.60
C LEU A 455 0.11 24.24 8.28
N LEU A 456 0.87 24.62 7.25
CA LEU A 456 1.11 26.01 6.88
C LEU A 456 0.44 26.41 5.56
N GLY A 457 0.06 25.45 4.72
CA GLY A 457 -0.51 25.72 3.39
C GLY A 457 0.47 26.40 2.45
N LEU A 458 1.78 26.16 2.63
CA LEU A 458 2.83 26.69 1.77
C LEU A 458 3.21 25.67 0.70
N GLU A 459 3.61 26.19 -0.46
CA GLU A 459 4.23 25.36 -1.49
C GLU A 459 5.65 24.98 -1.06
N VAL A 460 6.00 23.72 -1.31
CA VAL A 460 7.31 23.16 -1.03
C VAL A 460 7.74 22.35 -2.24
N VAL A 461 9.04 22.32 -2.53
CA VAL A 461 9.64 21.45 -3.54
C VAL A 461 10.73 20.62 -2.90
N GLY A 462 10.90 19.39 -3.37
CA GLY A 462 12.09 18.59 -3.06
C GLY A 462 13.28 19.08 -3.88
N LEU A 463 14.48 18.93 -3.33
CA LEU A 463 15.74 19.21 -4.00
C LEU A 463 16.57 17.93 -3.99
N SER A 464 16.85 17.39 -5.16
CA SER A 464 17.71 16.20 -5.31
C SER A 464 19.09 16.63 -5.75
N TYR A 465 20.07 16.40 -4.88
CA TYR A 465 21.50 16.50 -5.15
C TYR A 465 22.08 15.08 -5.19
N PRO A 466 23.25 14.87 -5.82
CA PRO A 466 23.98 13.61 -5.66
C PRO A 466 24.28 13.34 -4.17
N GLY A 467 23.74 12.24 -3.64
CA GLY A 467 23.94 11.77 -2.27
C GLY A 467 23.16 12.56 -1.21
N HIS A 468 22.25 13.46 -1.59
CA HIS A 468 21.48 14.26 -0.62
C HIS A 468 20.13 14.72 -1.15
N VAL A 469 19.09 14.60 -0.32
CA VAL A 469 17.77 15.17 -0.57
C VAL A 469 17.46 16.24 0.47
N ALA A 470 17.01 17.40 0.00
CA ALA A 470 16.57 18.51 0.83
C ALA A 470 15.22 19.04 0.34
N THR A 471 14.75 20.15 0.92
CA THR A 471 13.55 20.84 0.44
C THR A 471 13.77 22.35 0.31
N ALA A 472 12.87 23.02 -0.40
CA ALA A 472 12.76 24.48 -0.38
C ALA A 472 11.30 24.91 -0.34
N VAL A 473 11.01 25.98 0.40
CA VAL A 473 9.64 26.46 0.69
C VAL A 473 9.42 27.81 0.00
N ALA A 474 8.30 27.97 -0.69
CA ALA A 474 7.88 29.27 -1.22
C ALA A 474 7.14 30.04 -0.13
N PHE A 475 7.85 30.98 0.47
CA PHE A 475 7.29 31.88 1.47
C PHE A 475 6.42 32.96 0.80
N LYS A 476 5.33 33.37 1.46
CA LYS A 476 4.48 34.50 1.07
C LYS A 476 5.16 35.85 1.37
N THR A 477 6.12 35.84 2.29
CA THR A 477 6.94 37.00 2.64
C THR A 477 8.39 36.77 2.24
N ARG A 478 9.15 37.85 2.05
CA ARG A 478 10.56 37.74 1.71
C ARG A 478 11.34 37.14 2.88
N VAL A 479 11.94 35.98 2.66
CA VAL A 479 12.89 35.35 3.59
C VAL A 479 14.28 35.37 2.96
N ALA A 480 15.29 35.83 3.70
CA ALA A 480 16.67 35.88 3.24
C ALA A 480 17.35 34.51 3.33
N GLY A 481 18.36 34.30 2.48
CA GLY A 481 19.20 33.09 2.48
C GLY A 481 19.26 32.41 1.12
N ASP A 482 19.84 31.22 1.12
CA ASP A 482 19.98 30.37 -0.06
C ASP A 482 18.60 29.97 -0.60
N SER A 483 18.42 30.05 -1.91
CA SER A 483 17.14 29.80 -2.58
C SER A 483 17.31 29.24 -3.99
N VAL A 484 16.25 28.64 -4.52
CA VAL A 484 16.16 28.17 -5.91
C VAL A 484 14.95 28.80 -6.59
N THR A 485 15.01 28.98 -7.91
CA THR A 485 13.87 29.42 -8.71
C THR A 485 13.30 28.24 -9.48
N TYR A 486 11.99 28.01 -9.36
CA TYR A 486 11.30 26.95 -10.07
C TYR A 486 9.94 27.45 -10.56
N LYS A 487 9.64 27.23 -11.85
CA LYS A 487 8.40 27.70 -12.51
C LYS A 487 8.07 29.17 -12.21
N GLY A 488 9.09 30.04 -12.20
CA GLY A 488 8.95 31.48 -11.96
C GLY A 488 8.72 31.90 -10.51
N LYS A 489 8.74 30.97 -9.54
CA LYS A 489 8.66 31.25 -8.10
C LYS A 489 9.99 30.99 -7.40
N THR A 490 10.28 31.77 -6.38
CA THR A 490 11.46 31.58 -5.51
C THR A 490 11.10 30.71 -4.32
N TYR A 491 11.87 29.65 -4.10
CA TYR A 491 11.77 28.74 -2.97
C TYR A 491 13.03 28.86 -2.13
N VAL A 492 12.88 29.18 -0.85
CA VAL A 492 14.00 29.32 0.09
C VAL A 492 14.35 27.95 0.66
N ILE A 493 15.64 27.60 0.64
CA ILE A 493 16.12 26.28 1.06
C ILE A 493 15.77 26.05 2.54
N ALA A 494 15.20 24.89 2.83
CA ALA A 494 14.81 24.44 4.16
C ALA A 494 15.24 22.96 4.28
N ASP A 495 16.45 22.73 4.76
CA ASP A 495 17.04 21.39 4.82
C ASP A 495 16.70 20.71 6.16
N PRO A 496 15.87 19.65 6.16
CA PRO A 496 15.46 18.97 7.39
C PRO A 496 16.51 18.00 7.93
N THR A 497 17.63 17.88 7.22
CA THR A 497 18.76 17.02 7.57
C THR A 497 19.91 17.86 8.08
N TYR A 498 20.13 19.09 7.58
CA TYR A 498 21.11 20.01 8.14
C TYR A 498 20.74 20.41 9.58
N ILE A 499 21.30 19.70 10.56
CA ILE A 499 20.95 19.85 11.98
C ILE A 499 21.18 21.28 12.41
N ASN A 500 20.26 21.87 13.17
CA ASN A 500 20.37 23.26 13.60
C ASN A 500 20.04 24.32 12.57
N ALA A 501 19.91 23.98 11.29
CA ALA A 501 19.65 24.95 10.24
C ALA A 501 18.23 25.53 10.30
N ASN A 502 18.13 26.82 9.98
CA ASN A 502 16.87 27.49 9.73
C ASN A 502 16.63 27.59 8.21
N ALA A 503 15.41 27.93 7.81
CA ALA A 503 15.11 28.29 6.43
C ALA A 503 16.03 29.42 5.96
N GLY A 504 16.61 29.24 4.78
CA GLY A 504 17.62 30.10 4.17
C GLY A 504 19.06 29.58 4.30
N MET A 505 19.28 28.44 4.96
CA MET A 505 20.61 27.85 5.13
C MET A 505 20.76 26.58 4.28
N ALA A 506 21.58 26.63 3.22
CA ALA A 506 22.01 25.42 2.54
C ALA A 506 23.10 24.69 3.33
N MET A 507 23.08 23.36 3.24
CA MET A 507 24.15 22.52 3.78
C MET A 507 25.49 22.89 3.11
N PRO A 508 26.62 22.96 3.84
CA PRO A 508 27.90 23.37 3.25
C PRO A 508 28.32 22.55 2.02
N ALA A 509 28.05 21.24 2.03
CA ALA A 509 28.38 20.35 0.93
C ALA A 509 27.54 20.62 -0.35
N THR A 510 26.31 21.10 -0.21
CA THR A 510 25.40 21.36 -1.35
C THR A 510 25.34 22.84 -1.74
N ARG A 511 25.92 23.74 -0.94
CA ARG A 511 25.94 25.18 -1.22
C ARG A 511 26.61 25.46 -2.57
N GLY A 512 25.91 26.21 -3.43
CA GLY A 512 26.38 26.55 -4.78
C GLY A 512 26.17 25.46 -5.82
N GLN A 513 25.72 24.26 -5.43
CA GLN A 513 25.29 23.24 -6.38
C GLN A 513 23.86 23.52 -6.88
N SER A 514 23.56 23.12 -8.11
CA SER A 514 22.21 23.21 -8.68
C SER A 514 21.49 21.86 -8.49
N PRO A 515 20.47 21.76 -7.64
CA PRO A 515 19.71 20.53 -7.49
C PRO A 515 18.77 20.29 -8.67
N LYS A 516 18.39 19.03 -8.89
CA LYS A 516 17.16 18.71 -9.62
C LYS A 516 15.97 19.03 -8.71
N VAL A 517 15.11 19.94 -9.13
CA VAL A 517 13.88 20.26 -8.40
C VAL A 517 12.85 19.15 -8.61
N VAL A 518 12.32 18.63 -7.51
CA VAL A 518 11.37 17.52 -7.45
C VAL A 518 10.01 18.06 -7.01
N PRO A 519 8.95 17.97 -7.85
CA PRO A 519 7.60 18.36 -7.44
C PRO A 519 7.12 17.49 -6.27
N THR A 520 6.43 18.11 -5.31
CA THR A 520 5.80 17.38 -4.20
C THR A 520 4.29 17.18 -4.37
N LEU A 521 3.71 17.80 -5.42
CA LEU A 521 2.33 17.69 -5.89
C LEU A 521 2.27 17.95 -7.40
#